data_AF-A0AAE1MFR5-F1
#
_entry.id   AF-A0AAE1MFR5-F1
#
_cell.length_a   1.000
_cell.length_b   1.000
_cell.length_c   1.000
_cell.angle_alpha   90.00
_cell.angle_beta   90.00
_cell.angle_gamma   90.00
#
_symmetry.space_group_name_H-M   'P 1'
#
loop_
_entity.id
_entity.type
_entity.pdbx_description
1 polymer ?
#
loop_
_entity_poly.entity_id
_entity_poly.type
_entity_poly.pdbx_seq_one_letter_code
_entity_poly.pdbx_strand_id
1 'polypeptide(L)'
;MSDVVLENAPDNHKLTSPKIHKDLSQACADLTVKAIISDLGDDYFSLLVDEARDVVIKEQMAVVLRYVNKKGSIVERFIGIIHVLDTTAQSLKASIDGLFSKLGLSFSKCRGQGYDGASNMWGEFKGLKSLILADNTSAFYIHCFAHQFQLALVKVAKHHKKIQEFFDMLQKMATVVGGSCKRKKILQMNQYELTVERIASGEIPTGKGLNQETTFKRPGDTPWGSHFGTVTSVISLFSPITSLMKIIEDELKNDAARKDQCRLHFVCHGGF
;
A
#
# COMPACT_ATOMS: atom_id res chain seq x y z
N MET A 1 -21.79 -8.17 -30.12
CA MET A 1 -22.16 -6.87 -29.52
C MET A 1 -20.90 -6.02 -29.51
N SER A 2 -20.32 -5.82 -30.70
CA SER A 2 -18.89 -5.49 -30.87
C SER A 2 -18.64 -4.30 -31.79
N ASP A 3 -19.65 -3.76 -32.48
CA ASP A 3 -19.38 -2.94 -33.68
C ASP A 3 -19.72 -1.45 -33.56
N VAL A 4 -20.02 -0.88 -32.38
CA VAL A 4 -20.47 0.54 -32.34
C VAL A 4 -20.08 1.36 -31.11
N VAL A 5 -19.24 0.88 -30.18
CA VAL A 5 -19.16 1.55 -28.87
C VAL A 5 -18.25 2.80 -28.87
N LEU A 6 -17.32 2.98 -29.81
CA LEU A 6 -16.31 4.05 -29.70
C LEU A 6 -15.97 4.86 -30.97
N GLU A 7 -16.34 4.42 -32.19
CA GLU A 7 -15.93 5.11 -33.43
C GLU A 7 -16.78 6.34 -33.79
N ASN A 8 -17.93 6.54 -33.14
CA ASN A 8 -18.84 7.66 -33.41
C ASN A 8 -18.70 8.83 -32.42
N ALA A 9 -17.77 8.78 -31.47
CA ALA A 9 -17.58 9.84 -30.50
C ALA A 9 -16.66 10.94 -31.08
N PRO A 10 -17.11 12.20 -31.21
CA PRO A 10 -16.21 13.29 -31.59
C PRO A 10 -15.07 13.39 -30.58
N ASP A 11 -13.82 13.52 -31.05
CA ASP A 11 -12.58 13.59 -30.23
C ASP A 11 -12.57 14.68 -29.14
N ASN A 12 -13.60 15.53 -29.09
CA ASN A 12 -13.76 16.67 -28.18
C ASN A 12 -14.88 16.50 -27.14
N HIS A 13 -15.46 15.32 -26.94
CA HIS A 13 -16.44 15.10 -25.86
C HIS A 13 -15.79 15.26 -24.49
N LYS A 14 -15.98 16.43 -23.89
CA LYS A 14 -15.59 16.71 -22.50
C LYS A 14 -16.70 16.21 -21.57
N LEU A 15 -16.35 15.27 -20.72
CA LEU A 15 -17.12 14.83 -19.57
C LEU A 15 -17.14 15.98 -18.54
N THR A 16 -18.19 16.81 -18.55
CA THR A 16 -18.26 18.10 -17.82
C THR A 16 -18.96 18.04 -16.47
N SER A 17 -19.68 16.96 -16.15
CA SER A 17 -20.49 16.87 -14.93
C SER A 17 -20.00 15.76 -13.99
N PRO A 18 -19.29 16.11 -12.91
CA PRO A 18 -18.80 15.14 -11.93
C PRO A 18 -19.89 14.25 -11.34
N LYS A 19 -21.12 14.75 -11.20
CA LYS A 19 -22.26 13.99 -10.69
C LYS A 19 -22.66 12.87 -11.65
N ILE A 20 -22.84 13.19 -12.93
CA ILE A 20 -23.21 12.20 -13.96
C ILE A 20 -22.13 11.12 -14.07
N HIS A 21 -20.85 11.47 -13.93
CA HIS A 21 -19.77 10.47 -14.00
C HIS A 21 -19.83 9.49 -12.83
N LYS A 22 -20.09 10.00 -11.61
CA LYS A 22 -20.26 9.14 -10.44
C LYS A 22 -21.47 8.23 -10.60
N ASP A 23 -22.59 8.77 -11.08
CA ASP A 23 -23.82 7.99 -11.30
C ASP A 23 -23.59 6.87 -12.33
N LEU A 24 -22.93 7.18 -13.46
CA LEU A 24 -22.59 6.19 -14.48
C LEU A 24 -21.62 5.13 -13.94
N SER A 25 -20.58 5.57 -13.21
CA SER A 25 -19.59 4.66 -12.63
C SER A 25 -20.24 3.72 -11.62
N GLN A 26 -21.15 4.23 -10.79
CA GLN A 26 -21.92 3.45 -9.84
C GLN A 26 -22.84 2.45 -10.54
N ALA A 27 -23.56 2.88 -11.60
CA ALA A 27 -24.41 1.98 -12.37
C ALA A 27 -23.60 0.84 -13.04
N CYS A 28 -22.43 1.16 -13.61
CA CYS A 28 -21.53 0.14 -14.16
C CYS A 28 -21.04 -0.83 -13.08
N ALA A 29 -20.67 -0.33 -11.90
CA ALA A 29 -20.26 -1.17 -10.77
C ALA A 29 -21.41 -2.11 -10.33
N ASP A 30 -22.61 -1.57 -10.14
CA ASP A 30 -23.78 -2.33 -9.70
C ASP A 30 -24.18 -3.40 -10.72
N LEU A 31 -24.17 -3.08 -12.02
CA LEU A 31 -24.45 -4.04 -13.10
C LEU A 31 -23.38 -5.14 -13.17
N THR A 32 -22.11 -4.78 -12.97
CA THR A 32 -21.00 -5.73 -12.96
C THR A 32 -21.13 -6.71 -11.80
N VAL A 33 -21.38 -6.20 -10.58
CA VAL A 33 -21.60 -7.04 -9.40
C VAL A 33 -22.82 -7.92 -9.60
N LYS A 34 -23.93 -7.39 -10.13
CA LYS A 34 -25.13 -8.19 -10.42
C LYS A 34 -24.84 -9.33 -11.41
N ALA A 35 -24.03 -9.08 -12.45
CA ALA A 35 -23.62 -10.11 -13.39
C ALA A 35 -22.75 -11.20 -12.72
N ILE A 36 -21.84 -10.80 -11.81
CA ILE A 36 -21.02 -11.74 -11.03
C ILE A 36 -21.90 -12.61 -10.12
N ILE A 37 -22.82 -12.00 -9.38
CA ILE A 37 -23.73 -12.74 -8.48
C ILE A 37 -24.66 -13.66 -9.28
N SER A 38 -25.12 -13.25 -10.45
CA SER A 38 -25.91 -14.10 -11.34
C SER A 38 -25.10 -15.28 -11.91
N ASP A 39 -23.81 -15.10 -12.20
CA ASP A 39 -22.92 -16.17 -12.67
C ASP A 39 -22.60 -17.17 -11.55
N LEU A 40 -22.45 -16.70 -10.30
CA LEU A 40 -22.34 -17.53 -9.11
C LEU A 40 -23.63 -18.33 -8.86
N GLY A 41 -24.79 -17.67 -8.87
CA GLY A 41 -26.07 -18.30 -8.54
C GLY A 41 -26.11 -18.80 -7.09
N ASP A 42 -26.48 -20.07 -6.88
CA ASP A 42 -26.57 -20.72 -5.56
C ASP A 42 -25.38 -21.68 -5.28
N ASP A 43 -24.31 -21.58 -6.08
CA ASP A 43 -23.10 -22.40 -5.93
C ASP A 43 -22.24 -21.96 -4.72
N TYR A 44 -21.29 -22.81 -4.35
CA TYR A 44 -20.34 -22.52 -3.28
C TYR A 44 -19.25 -21.55 -3.73
N PHE A 45 -18.75 -20.76 -2.78
CA PHE A 45 -17.67 -19.80 -3.02
C PHE A 45 -16.67 -19.75 -1.87
N SER A 46 -15.51 -19.15 -2.12
CA SER A 46 -14.57 -18.73 -1.09
C SER A 46 -14.50 -17.20 -1.04
N LEU A 47 -14.44 -16.67 0.18
CA LEU A 47 -14.29 -15.25 0.46
C LEU A 47 -12.79 -14.91 0.53
N LEU A 48 -12.36 -13.91 -0.22
CA LEU A 48 -11.02 -13.34 -0.14
C LEU A 48 -11.14 -11.88 0.30
N VAL A 49 -10.35 -11.50 1.30
CA VAL A 49 -10.39 -10.16 1.90
C VAL A 49 -8.98 -9.59 2.01
N ASP A 50 -8.82 -8.32 1.69
CA ASP A 50 -7.60 -7.58 1.94
C ASP A 50 -7.91 -6.22 2.59
N GLU A 51 -7.15 -5.87 3.62
CA GLU A 51 -7.33 -4.63 4.36
C GLU A 51 -6.25 -3.61 3.95
N ALA A 52 -6.67 -2.37 3.70
CA ALA A 52 -5.78 -1.28 3.36
C ALA A 52 -6.20 0.03 4.02
N ARG A 53 -5.21 0.91 4.25
CA ARG A 53 -5.44 2.30 4.68
C ARG A 53 -5.41 3.22 3.48
N ASP A 54 -6.42 4.07 3.35
CA ASP A 54 -6.42 5.11 2.33
C ASP A 54 -5.58 6.33 2.70
N VAL A 55 -5.47 7.28 1.76
CA VAL A 55 -4.66 8.51 1.91
C VAL A 55 -5.18 9.46 3.00
N VAL A 56 -6.40 9.23 3.51
CA VAL A 56 -7.04 10.00 4.60
C VAL A 56 -7.06 9.16 5.89
N ILE A 57 -6.31 8.05 5.94
CA ILE A 57 -6.17 7.16 7.10
C ILE A 57 -7.51 6.47 7.45
N LYS A 58 -8.42 6.34 6.48
CA LYS A 58 -9.61 5.49 6.67
C LYS A 58 -9.28 4.06 6.28
N GLU A 59 -9.75 3.15 7.12
CA GLU A 59 -9.60 1.72 6.89
C GLU A 59 -10.61 1.27 5.81
N GLN A 60 -10.12 0.49 4.87
CA GLN A 60 -10.90 -0.03 3.75
C GLN A 60 -10.63 -1.52 3.59
N MET A 61 -11.64 -2.23 3.11
CA MET A 61 -11.59 -3.66 2.93
C MET A 61 -12.02 -4.01 1.50
N ALA A 62 -11.10 -4.58 0.73
CA ALA A 62 -11.40 -5.13 -0.58
C ALA A 62 -12.00 -6.53 -0.42
N VAL A 63 -13.12 -6.79 -1.10
CA VAL A 63 -13.82 -8.07 -1.05
C VAL A 63 -13.83 -8.70 -2.44
N VAL A 64 -13.32 -9.93 -2.51
CA VAL A 64 -13.24 -10.75 -3.72
C VAL A 64 -13.89 -12.10 -3.44
N LEU A 65 -14.65 -12.63 -4.41
CA LEU A 65 -15.18 -13.98 -4.35
C LEU A 65 -14.44 -14.87 -5.34
N ARG A 66 -14.07 -16.06 -4.88
CA ARG A 66 -13.50 -17.12 -5.71
C ARG A 66 -14.48 -18.28 -5.81
N TYR A 67 -14.89 -18.63 -7.02
CA TYR A 67 -15.87 -19.69 -7.26
C TYR A 67 -15.66 -20.37 -8.61
N VAL A 68 -16.39 -21.44 -8.87
CA VAL A 68 -16.40 -22.13 -10.18
C VAL A 68 -17.57 -21.58 -10.99
N ASN A 69 -17.29 -20.96 -12.14
CA ASN A 69 -18.33 -20.41 -12.99
C ASN A 69 -19.11 -21.52 -13.72
N LYS A 70 -20.15 -21.15 -14.47
CA LYS A 70 -20.97 -22.11 -15.23
C LYS A 70 -20.23 -22.87 -16.34
N LYS A 71 -18.99 -22.47 -16.66
CA LYS A 71 -18.09 -23.18 -17.60
C LYS A 71 -17.15 -24.16 -16.89
N GLY A 72 -17.29 -24.35 -15.58
CA GLY A 72 -16.39 -25.20 -14.79
C GLY A 72 -15.01 -24.59 -14.53
N SER A 73 -14.82 -23.29 -14.79
CA SER A 73 -13.54 -22.60 -14.56
C SER A 73 -13.52 -21.88 -13.22
N ILE A 74 -12.40 -21.97 -12.51
CA ILE A 74 -12.17 -21.19 -11.29
C ILE A 74 -12.00 -19.72 -11.70
N VAL A 75 -12.80 -18.84 -11.10
CA VAL A 75 -12.74 -17.40 -11.32
C VAL A 75 -12.65 -16.67 -9.99
N GLU A 76 -11.93 -15.55 -10.01
CA GLU A 76 -11.86 -14.58 -8.91
C GLU A 76 -12.53 -13.29 -9.40
N ARG A 77 -13.49 -12.79 -8.61
CA ARG A 77 -14.32 -11.64 -8.97
C ARG A 77 -14.34 -10.65 -7.83
N PHE A 78 -13.84 -9.46 -8.11
CA PHE A 78 -13.92 -8.33 -7.21
C PHE A 78 -15.36 -7.84 -7.08
N ILE A 79 -15.85 -7.74 -5.85
CA ILE A 79 -17.22 -7.34 -5.54
C ILE A 79 -17.29 -5.89 -5.09
N GLY A 80 -16.24 -5.39 -4.42
CA GLY A 80 -16.20 -4.00 -4.02
C GLY A 80 -15.17 -3.72 -2.92
N ILE A 81 -15.06 -2.44 -2.61
CA ILE A 81 -14.36 -1.93 -1.44
C ILE A 81 -15.42 -1.47 -0.43
N ILE A 82 -15.26 -1.88 0.81
CA ILE A 82 -16.09 -1.44 1.93
C ILE A 82 -15.26 -0.54 2.82
N HIS A 83 -15.79 0.63 3.15
CA HIS A 83 -15.22 1.47 4.20
C HIS A 83 -15.63 0.90 5.55
N VAL A 84 -14.64 0.64 6.41
CA VAL A 84 -14.87 0.15 7.77
C VAL A 84 -14.47 1.22 8.78
N LEU A 85 -15.19 1.28 9.90
CA LEU A 85 -14.94 2.28 10.94
C LEU A 85 -13.60 2.01 11.66
N ASP A 86 -13.30 0.74 11.84
CA ASP A 86 -12.08 0.21 12.44
C ASP A 86 -11.78 -1.18 11.89
N THR A 87 -10.58 -1.69 12.17
CA THR A 87 -10.12 -3.02 11.74
C THR A 87 -10.45 -4.12 12.75
N THR A 88 -11.39 -3.91 13.68
CA THR A 88 -11.77 -4.99 14.60
C THR A 88 -12.50 -6.10 13.85
N ALA A 89 -12.28 -7.35 14.26
CA ALA A 89 -12.90 -8.50 13.62
C ALA A 89 -14.44 -8.39 13.54
N GLN A 90 -15.06 -7.82 14.57
CA GLN A 90 -16.51 -7.61 14.63
C GLN A 90 -16.98 -6.59 13.59
N SER A 91 -16.27 -5.47 13.46
CA SER A 91 -16.56 -4.43 12.47
C SER A 91 -16.39 -4.96 11.04
N LEU A 92 -15.31 -5.71 10.80
CA LEU A 92 -15.04 -6.37 9.52
C LEU A 92 -16.15 -7.37 9.18
N LYS A 93 -16.52 -8.25 10.12
CA LYS A 93 -17.61 -9.21 9.90
C LYS A 93 -18.94 -8.52 9.65
N ALA A 94 -19.32 -7.53 10.45
CA ALA A 94 -20.58 -6.80 10.27
C ALA A 94 -20.65 -6.12 8.89
N SER A 95 -19.51 -5.61 8.41
CA SER A 95 -19.38 -5.03 7.07
C SER A 95 -19.58 -6.06 5.97
N ILE A 96 -19.01 -7.27 6.13
CA ILE A 96 -19.21 -8.39 5.19
C ILE A 96 -20.66 -8.90 5.24
N ASP A 97 -21.25 -9.05 6.42
CA ASP A 97 -22.66 -9.44 6.61
C ASP A 97 -23.59 -8.45 5.90
N GLY A 98 -23.34 -7.15 6.03
CA GLY A 98 -24.09 -6.10 5.35
C GLY A 98 -23.96 -6.19 3.82
N LEU A 99 -22.75 -6.42 3.30
CA LEU A 99 -22.52 -6.63 1.88
C LEU A 99 -23.23 -7.89 1.38
N PHE A 100 -23.10 -9.00 2.10
CA PHE A 100 -23.73 -10.28 1.74
C PHE A 100 -25.25 -10.15 1.74
N SER A 101 -25.83 -9.47 2.73
CA SER A 101 -27.27 -9.18 2.79
C SER A 101 -27.74 -8.38 1.58
N LYS A 102 -26.99 -7.35 1.16
CA LYS A 102 -27.29 -6.56 -0.04
C LYS A 102 -27.26 -7.39 -1.33
N LEU A 103 -26.37 -8.38 -1.39
CA LEU A 103 -26.14 -9.23 -2.57
C LEU A 103 -26.93 -10.54 -2.55
N GLY A 104 -27.68 -10.83 -1.48
CA GLY A 104 -28.39 -12.10 -1.31
C GLY A 104 -27.45 -13.30 -1.10
N LEU A 105 -26.25 -13.08 -0.57
CA LEU A 105 -25.28 -14.11 -0.25
C LEU A 105 -25.41 -14.57 1.20
N SER A 106 -24.95 -15.79 1.48
CA SER A 106 -24.95 -16.37 2.82
C SER A 106 -23.62 -17.06 3.12
N PHE A 107 -23.13 -16.90 4.35
CA PHE A 107 -21.97 -17.64 4.84
C PHE A 107 -22.18 -19.16 4.82
N SER A 108 -23.41 -19.66 4.83
CA SER A 108 -23.71 -21.11 4.69
C SER A 108 -23.17 -21.72 3.39
N LYS A 109 -23.03 -20.91 2.33
CA LYS A 109 -22.47 -21.28 1.01
C LYS A 109 -20.96 -20.99 0.90
N CYS A 110 -20.37 -20.35 1.90
CA CYS A 110 -18.93 -20.15 1.96
C CYS A 110 -18.21 -21.48 2.24
N ARG A 111 -17.10 -21.75 1.55
CA ARG A 111 -16.26 -22.94 1.74
C ARG A 111 -14.80 -22.62 2.01
N GLY A 112 -14.41 -21.36 1.86
CA GLY A 112 -13.06 -20.90 2.13
C GLY A 112 -13.04 -19.43 2.53
N GLN A 113 -12.08 -19.07 3.35
CA GLN A 113 -11.83 -17.69 3.78
C GLN A 113 -10.33 -17.41 3.70
N GLY A 114 -9.93 -16.46 2.85
CA GLY A 114 -8.54 -16.16 2.55
C GLY A 114 -8.19 -14.70 2.83
N TYR A 115 -7.27 -14.47 3.76
CA TYR A 115 -6.77 -13.15 4.13
C TYR A 115 -5.44 -13.28 4.89
N ASP A 116 -4.86 -12.14 5.29
CA ASP A 116 -3.59 -12.10 6.00
C ASP A 116 -3.68 -12.64 7.45
N GLY A 117 -2.51 -12.78 8.07
CA GLY A 117 -2.36 -13.31 9.43
C GLY A 117 -2.49 -12.26 10.52
N ALA A 118 -3.04 -11.07 10.24
CA ALA A 118 -3.21 -10.04 11.27
C ALA A 118 -4.07 -10.57 12.42
N SER A 119 -3.85 -10.07 13.64
CA SER A 119 -4.54 -10.59 14.84
C SER A 119 -6.06 -10.49 14.73
N ASN A 120 -6.57 -9.44 14.09
CA ASN A 120 -8.01 -9.24 13.90
C ASN A 120 -8.58 -10.12 12.78
N MET A 121 -7.73 -10.66 11.92
CA MET A 121 -8.11 -11.58 10.84
C MET A 121 -8.02 -13.03 11.28
N TRP A 122 -6.86 -13.45 11.77
CA TRP A 122 -6.56 -14.85 12.10
C TRP A 122 -6.83 -15.24 13.56
N GLY A 123 -6.96 -14.26 14.46
CA GLY A 123 -6.98 -14.49 15.91
C GLY A 123 -7.92 -15.61 16.37
N GLU A 124 -7.41 -16.49 17.23
CA GLU A 124 -8.06 -17.75 17.62
C GLU A 124 -9.43 -17.58 18.28
N PHE A 125 -9.61 -16.53 19.10
CA PHE A 125 -10.86 -16.33 19.86
C PHE A 125 -11.73 -15.20 19.35
N LYS A 126 -11.12 -14.18 18.73
CA LYS A 126 -11.80 -12.94 18.33
C LYS A 126 -11.40 -12.45 16.94
N GLY A 127 -10.70 -13.26 16.15
CA GLY A 127 -10.39 -12.92 14.77
C GLY A 127 -11.58 -13.18 13.85
N LEU A 128 -11.59 -12.52 12.69
CA LEU A 128 -12.58 -12.70 11.64
C LEU A 128 -12.72 -14.19 11.27
N LYS A 129 -11.60 -14.92 11.25
CA LYS A 129 -11.55 -16.37 11.07
C LYS A 129 -12.51 -17.10 11.99
N SER A 130 -12.40 -16.86 13.29
CA SER A 130 -13.16 -17.59 14.29
C SER A 130 -14.63 -17.19 14.28
N LEU A 131 -14.93 -15.93 13.97
CA LEU A 131 -16.31 -15.47 13.84
C LEU A 131 -17.02 -16.11 12.63
N ILE A 132 -16.36 -16.21 11.47
CA ILE A 132 -16.95 -16.87 10.30
C ILE A 132 -17.05 -18.38 10.51
N LEU A 133 -16.05 -19.02 11.14
CA LEU A 133 -16.10 -20.45 11.47
C LEU A 133 -17.22 -20.80 12.46
N ALA A 134 -17.58 -19.87 13.35
CA ALA A 134 -18.72 -20.04 14.25
C ALA A 134 -20.05 -20.10 13.48
N ASP A 135 -20.18 -19.31 12.41
CA ASP A 135 -21.38 -19.30 11.55
C ASP A 135 -21.39 -20.48 10.55
N ASN A 136 -20.20 -20.89 10.08
CA ASN A 136 -20.05 -22.00 9.15
C ASN A 136 -18.70 -22.70 9.31
N THR A 137 -18.73 -23.88 9.94
CA THR A 137 -17.56 -24.72 10.19
C THR A 137 -16.88 -25.25 8.92
N SER A 138 -17.55 -25.17 7.76
CA SER A 138 -17.01 -25.58 6.46
C SER A 138 -16.25 -24.47 5.72
N ALA A 139 -16.15 -23.26 6.28
CA ALA A 139 -15.42 -22.14 5.68
C ALA A 139 -13.92 -22.19 6.04
N PHE A 140 -13.14 -23.00 5.33
CA PHE A 140 -11.74 -23.26 5.67
C PHE A 140 -10.87 -22.00 5.53
N TYR A 141 -10.11 -21.69 6.58
CA TYR A 141 -9.16 -20.59 6.55
C TYR A 141 -7.89 -20.94 5.78
N ILE A 142 -7.52 -20.05 4.84
CA ILE A 142 -6.26 -20.10 4.10
C ILE A 142 -5.50 -18.81 4.41
N HIS A 143 -4.34 -18.94 5.04
CA HIS A 143 -3.46 -17.81 5.27
C HIS A 143 -2.86 -17.35 3.94
N CYS A 144 -2.87 -16.03 3.69
CA CYS A 144 -2.26 -15.44 2.51
C CYS A 144 -0.79 -15.90 2.34
N PHE A 145 -0.53 -16.71 1.31
CA PHE A 145 0.79 -17.26 1.03
C PHE A 145 1.82 -16.15 0.77
N ALA A 146 1.39 -15.06 0.15
CA ALA A 146 2.23 -13.89 -0.03
C ALA A 146 2.66 -13.32 1.34
N HIS A 147 1.72 -13.06 2.24
CA HIS A 147 2.09 -12.58 3.58
C HIS A 147 3.04 -13.57 4.31
N GLN A 148 2.79 -14.87 4.23
CA GLN A 148 3.68 -15.90 4.80
C GLN A 148 5.10 -15.86 4.21
N PHE A 149 5.21 -15.77 2.88
CA PHE A 149 6.50 -15.73 2.20
C PHE A 149 7.29 -14.48 2.58
N GLN A 150 6.64 -13.32 2.64
CA GLN A 150 7.27 -12.07 3.11
C GLN A 150 7.79 -12.21 4.54
N LEU A 151 6.98 -12.75 5.45
CA LEU A 151 7.41 -12.98 6.84
C LEU A 151 8.60 -13.94 6.93
N ALA A 152 8.59 -15.03 6.15
CA ALA A 152 9.70 -15.97 6.09
C ALA A 152 10.98 -15.30 5.56
N LEU A 153 10.88 -14.53 4.48
CA LEU A 153 12.01 -13.81 3.90
C LEU A 153 12.62 -12.81 4.89
N VAL A 154 11.78 -11.98 5.52
CA VAL A 154 12.21 -11.01 6.54
C VAL A 154 12.87 -11.72 7.71
N LYS A 155 12.32 -12.85 8.16
CA LYS A 155 12.89 -13.64 9.25
C LYS A 155 14.28 -14.16 8.90
N VAL A 156 14.45 -14.76 7.72
CA VAL A 156 15.75 -15.26 7.24
C VAL A 156 16.75 -14.11 7.09
N ALA A 157 16.34 -12.98 6.51
CA ALA A 157 17.19 -11.80 6.35
C ALA A 157 17.71 -11.27 7.71
N LYS A 158 16.85 -11.21 8.72
CA LYS A 158 17.22 -10.79 10.09
C LYS A 158 18.17 -11.78 10.78
N HIS A 159 18.20 -13.04 10.38
CA HIS A 159 19.15 -14.02 10.92
C HIS A 159 20.54 -13.96 10.27
N HIS A 160 20.68 -13.24 9.15
CA HIS A 160 21.96 -13.06 8.49
C HIS A 160 22.57 -11.69 8.84
N LYS A 161 23.58 -11.68 9.72
CA LYS A 161 24.17 -10.45 10.30
C LYS A 161 24.44 -9.33 9.28
N LYS A 162 25.10 -9.62 8.16
CA LYS A 162 25.41 -8.59 7.14
C LYS A 162 24.16 -7.99 6.49
N ILE A 163 23.11 -8.79 6.31
CA ILE A 163 21.86 -8.34 5.69
C ILE A 163 21.08 -7.49 6.70
N GLN A 164 21.06 -7.93 7.96
CA GLN A 164 20.51 -7.14 9.06
C GLN A 164 21.20 -5.77 9.18
N GLU A 165 22.54 -5.75 9.24
CA GLU A 165 23.34 -4.50 9.30
C GLU A 165 23.04 -3.57 8.12
N PHE A 166 22.86 -4.12 6.92
CA PHE A 166 22.46 -3.36 5.74
C PHE A 166 21.07 -2.72 5.92
N PHE A 167 20.05 -3.49 6.32
CA PHE A 167 18.71 -2.93 6.51
C PHE A 167 18.62 -1.96 7.69
N ASP A 168 19.39 -2.17 8.76
CA ASP A 168 19.52 -1.23 9.89
C ASP A 168 20.11 0.11 9.42
N MET A 169 21.11 0.06 8.54
CA MET A 169 21.69 1.26 7.92
C MET A 169 20.67 1.99 7.05
N LEU A 170 19.91 1.27 6.23
CA LEU A 170 18.82 1.86 5.43
C LEU A 170 17.74 2.50 6.30
N GLN A 171 17.38 1.88 7.42
CA GLN A 171 16.38 2.43 8.35
C GLN A 171 16.89 3.70 9.05
N LYS A 172 18.17 3.74 9.44
CA LYS A 172 18.81 4.95 9.99
C LYS A 172 18.81 6.07 8.94
N MET A 173 19.20 5.77 7.70
CA MET A 173 19.16 6.72 6.59
C MET A 173 17.74 7.27 6.38
N ALA A 174 16.73 6.40 6.35
CA ALA A 174 15.33 6.79 6.25
C ALA A 174 14.87 7.72 7.38
N THR A 175 15.42 7.51 8.58
CA THR A 175 15.10 8.31 9.77
C THR A 175 15.76 9.67 9.71
N VAL A 176 17.03 9.74 9.29
CA VAL A 176 17.76 11.01 9.08
C VAL A 176 17.08 11.84 8.00
N VAL A 177 16.82 11.25 6.83
CA VAL A 177 16.20 11.95 5.70
C VAL A 177 14.75 12.32 6.04
N GLY A 178 13.98 11.36 6.54
CA GLY A 178 12.54 11.51 6.77
C GLY A 178 12.16 12.25 8.05
N GLY A 179 13.09 12.42 8.98
CA GLY A 179 12.85 13.04 10.30
C GLY A 179 12.79 14.57 10.29
N SER A 180 13.03 15.22 9.15
CA SER A 180 12.94 16.68 9.04
C SER A 180 12.27 17.10 7.73
N CYS A 181 11.29 17.98 7.83
CA CYS A 181 10.65 18.60 6.66
C CYS A 181 11.65 19.36 5.78
N LYS A 182 12.69 19.98 6.38
CA LYS A 182 13.77 20.66 5.64
C LYS A 182 14.55 19.65 4.79
N ARG A 183 14.99 18.54 5.40
CA ARG A 183 15.77 17.49 4.71
C ARG A 183 14.97 16.81 3.60
N LYS A 184 13.68 16.55 3.83
CA LYS A 184 12.77 16.06 2.79
C LYS A 184 12.69 16.99 1.57
N LYS A 185 12.50 18.29 1.80
CA LYS A 185 12.45 19.28 0.71
C LYS A 185 13.75 19.35 -0.09
N ILE A 186 14.89 19.36 0.60
CA ILE A 186 16.20 19.36 -0.07
C ILE A 186 16.38 18.10 -0.93
N LEU A 187 15.97 16.93 -0.44
CA LEU A 187 16.01 15.69 -1.22
C LEU A 187 15.14 15.79 -2.49
N GLN A 188 13.93 16.33 -2.37
CA GLN A 188 13.03 16.52 -3.52
C GLN A 188 13.62 17.48 -4.55
N MET A 189 14.24 18.58 -4.10
CA MET A 189 14.94 19.53 -4.98
C MET A 189 16.09 18.86 -5.73
N ASN A 190 16.97 18.15 -5.02
CA ASN A 190 18.07 17.41 -5.63
C ASN A 190 17.58 16.35 -6.63
N GLN A 191 16.45 15.68 -6.32
CA GLN A 191 15.83 14.72 -7.23
C GLN A 191 15.32 15.42 -8.50
N TYR A 192 14.67 16.57 -8.36
CA TYR A 192 14.15 17.35 -9.46
C TYR A 192 15.27 17.81 -10.40
N GLU A 193 16.35 18.39 -9.85
CA GLU A 193 17.51 18.84 -10.63
C GLU A 193 18.14 17.70 -11.43
N LEU A 194 18.41 16.56 -10.78
CA LEU A 194 18.95 15.37 -11.47
C LEU A 194 18.01 14.86 -12.56
N THR A 195 16.69 14.92 -12.32
CA THR A 195 15.70 14.50 -13.32
C THR A 195 15.74 15.39 -14.54
N VAL A 196 15.84 16.71 -14.34
CA VAL A 196 15.96 17.69 -15.44
C VAL A 196 17.24 17.46 -16.24
N GLU A 197 18.37 17.23 -15.58
CA GLU A 197 19.66 16.92 -16.24
C GLU A 197 19.60 15.64 -17.09
N ARG A 198 18.98 14.58 -16.55
CA ARG A 198 18.83 13.29 -17.24
C ARG A 198 17.85 13.35 -18.42
N ILE A 199 16.84 14.21 -18.33
CA ILE A 199 15.95 14.51 -19.48
C ILE A 199 16.73 15.27 -20.54
N ALA A 200 17.47 16.31 -20.15
CA ALA A 200 18.22 17.15 -21.08
C ALA A 200 19.32 16.38 -21.83
N SER A 201 19.95 15.41 -21.16
CA SER A 201 20.95 14.51 -21.76
C SER A 201 20.35 13.36 -22.57
N GLY A 202 19.02 13.20 -22.58
CA GLY A 202 18.34 12.12 -23.30
C GLY A 202 18.45 10.74 -22.64
N GLU A 203 18.94 10.66 -21.40
CA GLU A 203 19.05 9.38 -20.66
C GLU A 203 17.69 8.81 -20.28
N ILE A 204 16.70 9.67 -20.01
CA ILE A 204 15.36 9.26 -19.60
C ILE A 204 14.28 9.96 -20.43
N PRO A 205 13.22 9.25 -20.84
CA PRO A 205 12.15 9.82 -21.64
C PRO A 205 11.20 10.69 -20.81
N THR A 206 10.55 11.63 -21.49
CA THR A 206 9.43 12.42 -20.94
C THR A 206 8.10 11.76 -21.27
N GLY A 207 7.17 11.70 -20.32
CA GLY A 207 5.84 11.14 -20.55
C GLY A 207 4.95 11.19 -19.32
N LYS A 208 3.63 11.01 -19.52
CA LYS A 208 2.65 11.05 -18.43
C LYS A 208 2.89 9.88 -17.47
N GLY A 209 3.16 10.19 -16.20
CA GLY A 209 3.45 9.20 -15.16
C GLY A 209 4.93 8.77 -15.05
N LEU A 210 5.81 9.30 -15.92
CA LEU A 210 7.26 9.08 -15.81
C LEU A 210 7.88 10.10 -14.85
N ASN A 211 9.02 9.73 -14.27
CA ASN A 211 9.89 10.61 -13.47
C ASN A 211 9.17 11.26 -12.27
N GLN A 212 8.18 10.58 -11.70
CA GLN A 212 7.47 11.09 -10.52
C GLN A 212 8.41 11.22 -9.33
N GLU A 213 8.15 12.22 -8.49
CA GLU A 213 8.84 12.37 -7.21
C GLU A 213 8.69 11.10 -6.39
N THR A 214 9.81 10.61 -5.86
CA THR A 214 9.83 9.39 -5.05
C THR A 214 10.31 9.74 -3.66
N THR A 215 9.53 9.38 -2.65
CA THR A 215 9.96 9.52 -1.26
C THR A 215 10.79 8.31 -0.84
N PHE A 216 11.78 8.51 0.03
CA PHE A 216 12.51 7.41 0.65
C PHE A 216 11.56 6.51 1.45
N LYS A 217 11.27 5.31 0.93
CA LYS A 217 10.40 4.34 1.60
C LYS A 217 11.13 3.71 2.78
N ARG A 218 10.42 3.49 3.89
CA ARG A 218 10.95 2.76 5.04
C ARG A 218 10.68 1.27 4.86
N PRO A 219 11.62 0.39 5.23
CA PRO A 219 11.34 -1.04 5.28
C PRO A 219 10.36 -1.28 6.43
N GLY A 220 9.32 -2.06 6.16
CA GLY A 220 8.32 -2.45 7.15
C GLY A 220 8.09 -3.95 7.09
N ASP A 221 7.95 -4.61 8.22
CA ASP A 221 7.82 -6.08 8.22
C ASP A 221 6.49 -6.55 7.61
N THR A 222 5.43 -5.74 7.72
CA THR A 222 4.06 -6.09 7.35
C THR A 222 3.67 -5.82 5.90
N PRO A 223 4.09 -4.72 5.22
CA PRO A 223 3.68 -4.48 3.84
C PRO A 223 4.54 -5.29 2.86
N TRP A 224 3.90 -6.05 1.97
CA TRP A 224 4.59 -6.84 0.95
C TRP A 224 5.52 -5.96 0.09
N GLY A 225 6.75 -6.44 -0.12
CA GLY A 225 7.72 -5.76 -0.97
C GLY A 225 8.27 -4.45 -0.39
N SER A 226 8.02 -4.11 0.88
CA SER A 226 8.55 -2.90 1.52
C SER A 226 10.09 -2.83 1.51
N HIS A 227 10.75 -3.97 1.73
CA HIS A 227 12.20 -4.10 1.74
C HIS A 227 12.76 -3.89 0.33
N PHE A 228 12.14 -4.53 -0.66
CA PHE A 228 12.46 -4.34 -2.07
C PHE A 228 12.23 -2.89 -2.52
N GLY A 229 11.11 -2.29 -2.12
CA GLY A 229 10.77 -0.90 -2.41
C GLY A 229 11.74 0.09 -1.76
N THR A 230 12.22 -0.21 -0.54
CA THR A 230 13.27 0.58 0.13
C THR A 230 14.56 0.53 -0.67
N VAL A 231 15.04 -0.67 -1.02
CA VAL A 231 16.27 -0.84 -1.82
C VAL A 231 16.15 -0.15 -3.18
N THR A 232 15.01 -0.30 -3.86
CA THR A 232 14.74 0.37 -5.14
C THR A 232 14.78 1.89 -4.99
N SER A 233 14.17 2.43 -3.93
CA SER A 233 14.19 3.87 -3.64
C SER A 233 15.60 4.38 -3.37
N VAL A 234 16.45 3.59 -2.68
CA VAL A 234 17.85 3.94 -2.43
C VAL A 234 18.63 3.98 -3.74
N ILE A 235 18.46 2.98 -4.61
CA ILE A 235 19.12 2.92 -5.92
C ILE A 235 18.73 4.13 -6.78
N SER A 236 17.43 4.45 -6.83
CA SER A 236 16.94 5.58 -7.64
C SER A 236 17.33 6.94 -7.08
N LEU A 237 17.45 7.07 -5.75
CA LEU A 237 17.76 8.33 -5.07
C LEU A 237 19.22 8.40 -4.59
N PHE A 238 20.10 7.51 -5.05
CA PHE A 238 21.44 7.40 -4.49
C PHE A 238 22.20 8.73 -4.56
N SER A 239 22.28 9.34 -5.75
CA SER A 239 22.93 10.64 -5.94
C SER A 239 22.29 11.74 -5.08
N PRO A 240 20.96 12.00 -5.14
CA PRO A 240 20.30 12.98 -4.28
C PRO A 240 20.53 12.78 -2.77
N ILE A 241 20.52 11.53 -2.30
CA ILE A 241 20.80 11.18 -0.90
C ILE A 241 22.24 11.52 -0.54
N THR A 242 23.21 11.15 -1.37
CA THR A 242 24.62 11.45 -1.09
C THR A 242 24.88 12.96 -1.01
N SER A 243 24.27 13.75 -1.89
CA SER A 243 24.34 15.22 -1.83
C SER A 243 23.74 15.76 -0.53
N LEU A 244 22.56 15.27 -0.13
CA LEU A 244 21.94 15.65 1.14
C LEU A 244 22.81 15.27 2.35
N MET A 245 23.42 14.09 2.35
CA MET A 245 24.29 13.65 3.45
C MET A 245 25.52 14.55 3.61
N LYS A 246 26.12 15.02 2.51
CA LYS A 246 27.21 16.00 2.54
C LYS A 246 26.77 17.32 3.17
N ILE A 247 25.61 17.85 2.77
CA ILE A 247 25.05 19.07 3.35
C ILE A 247 24.85 18.92 4.87
N ILE A 248 24.31 17.78 5.31
CA ILE A 248 24.11 17.49 6.75
C ILE A 248 25.47 17.43 7.47
N GLU A 249 26.47 16.78 6.88
CA GLU A 249 27.81 16.70 7.46
C GLU A 249 28.44 18.08 7.65
N ASP A 250 28.31 18.95 6.66
CA ASP A 250 28.84 20.33 6.71
C ASP A 250 28.10 21.19 7.73
N GLU A 251 26.76 21.08 7.82
CA GLU A 251 25.97 21.74 8.86
C GLU A 251 26.44 21.32 10.27
N LEU A 252 26.68 20.01 10.49
CA LEU A 252 27.15 19.48 11.77
C LEU A 252 28.56 19.97 12.14
N LYS A 253 29.47 20.04 11.17
CA LYS A 253 30.83 20.59 11.38
C LYS A 253 30.78 22.06 11.78
N ASN A 254 29.92 22.85 11.12
CA ASN A 254 29.76 24.27 11.41
C ASN A 254 29.16 24.52 12.79
N ASP A 255 28.19 23.70 13.21
CA ASP A 255 27.61 23.80 14.56
C ASP A 255 28.59 23.39 15.66
N ALA A 256 29.43 22.37 15.41
CA ALA A 256 30.51 22.00 16.33
C ALA A 256 31.53 23.13 16.49
N ALA A 257 31.99 23.72 15.37
CA ALA A 257 32.92 24.85 15.38
C ALA A 257 32.36 26.08 16.13
N ARG A 258 31.06 26.38 15.97
CA ARG A 258 30.38 27.46 16.71
C ARG A 258 30.30 27.19 18.22
N LYS A 259 30.04 25.93 18.62
CA LYS A 259 30.02 25.55 20.04
C LYS A 259 31.42 25.65 20.68
N ASP A 260 32.45 25.27 19.95
CA ASP A 260 33.84 25.41 20.40
C ASP A 260 34.26 26.87 20.48
N GLN A 261 33.84 27.71 19.53
CA GLN A 261 34.09 29.15 19.55
C GLN A 261 33.35 29.87 20.69
N CYS A 262 32.09 29.52 20.98
CA CYS A 262 31.37 30.03 22.14
C CYS A 262 32.01 29.57 23.48
N ARG A 263 32.54 28.34 23.54
CA ARG A 263 33.29 27.85 24.71
C ARG A 263 34.61 28.61 24.90
N LEU A 264 35.36 28.85 23.83
CA LEU A 264 36.57 29.67 23.84
C LEU A 264 36.27 31.11 24.26
N HIS A 265 35.18 31.71 23.78
CA HIS A 265 34.77 33.06 24.17
C HIS A 265 34.39 33.16 25.66
N PHE A 266 33.76 32.12 26.24
CA PHE A 266 33.50 32.05 27.68
C PHE A 266 34.77 31.86 28.52
N VAL A 267 35.75 31.09 28.02
CA VAL A 267 37.04 30.90 28.72
C VAL A 267 37.92 32.15 28.62
N CYS A 268 37.87 32.89 27.51
CA CYS A 268 38.66 34.11 27.32
C CYS A 268 38.04 35.38 27.96
N HIS A 269 36.76 35.36 28.35
CA HIS A 269 36.10 36.52 29.01
C HIS A 269 35.57 36.21 30.42
N GLY A 270 35.71 34.97 30.90
CA GLY A 270 35.35 34.53 32.26
C GLY A 270 36.52 34.51 33.23
N GLY A 271 37.38 35.53 33.17
CA GLY A 271 38.52 35.69 34.08
C GLY A 271 38.56 37.09 34.67
N PHE A 272 37.59 37.40 35.53
CA PHE A 272 37.69 38.26 36.72
C PHE A 272 36.58 37.90 37.70
#